data_AF-A0AAE3YP50-F1
#
_entry.id   AF-A0AAE3YP50-F1
#
_cell.length_a   1.000
_cell.length_b   1.000
_cell.length_c   1.000
_cell.angle_alpha   90.00
_cell.angle_beta   90.00
_cell.angle_gamma   90.00
#
_symmetry.space_group_name_H-M   'P 1'
#
loop_
_entity.id
_entity.type
_entity.pdbx_description
1 polymer ?
#
loop_
_entity_poly.entity_id
_entity_poly.type
_entity_poly.pdbx_seq_one_letter_code
_entity_poly.pdbx_strand_id
1 'polypeptide(L)'
;MATVHEALLRHFADLRDGTHGTATDRAGKEKVFAATVDVLGPAAEQVLREVDEELLLGTGTVAATGVRDDGTGPAAEWTLSWPEQRDAGLPALMLRAHYGRGFHHPHLRGVTVGEWPLNVFSAEDARDQIPTMRAIVAGDLHNLVFQRDFRIIPATTR
;
A
#
# COMPACT_ATOMS: atom_id res chain seq x y z
N MET A 1 -17.76 1.56 9.90
CA MET A 1 -16.72 0.76 9.23
C MET A 1 -17.34 0.19 7.98
N ALA A 2 -16.96 0.74 6.83
CA ALA A 2 -17.34 0.15 5.56
C ALA A 2 -16.63 -1.20 5.42
N THR A 3 -17.34 -2.20 4.89
CA THR A 3 -16.72 -3.51 4.67
C THR A 3 -15.83 -3.49 3.43
N VAL A 4 -14.91 -4.46 3.34
CA VAL A 4 -14.12 -4.70 2.12
C VAL A 4 -15.00 -4.83 0.86
N HIS A 5 -16.21 -5.37 1.01
CA HIS A 5 -17.19 -5.51 -0.08
C HIS A 5 -17.76 -4.16 -0.52
N GLU A 6 -17.97 -3.19 0.39
CA GLU A 6 -18.44 -1.86 0.02
C GLU A 6 -17.40 -1.10 -0.81
N ALA A 7 -16.11 -1.22 -0.46
CA ALA A 7 -15.03 -0.67 -1.27
C ALA A 7 -14.99 -1.29 -2.67
N LEU A 8 -15.19 -2.62 -2.77
CA LEU A 8 -15.29 -3.32 -4.06
C LEU A 8 -16.52 -2.90 -4.86
N LEU A 9 -17.67 -2.69 -4.23
CA LEU A 9 -18.87 -2.20 -4.93
C LEU A 9 -18.67 -0.80 -5.49
N ARG A 10 -18.01 0.11 -4.75
CA ARG A 10 -17.63 1.44 -5.28
C ARG A 10 -16.69 1.34 -6.47
N HIS A 11 -15.69 0.47 -6.37
CA HIS A 11 -14.77 0.18 -7.47
C HIS A 11 -15.51 -0.31 -8.73
N PHE A 12 -16.45 -1.26 -8.59
CA PHE A 12 -17.23 -1.76 -9.71
C PHE A 12 -18.18 -0.70 -10.30
N ALA A 13 -18.71 0.21 -9.47
CA ALA A 13 -19.48 1.35 -9.95
C ALA A 13 -18.62 2.30 -10.79
N ASP A 14 -17.41 2.64 -10.32
CA ASP A 14 -16.43 3.45 -11.07
C ASP A 14 -16.09 2.82 -12.43
N LEU A 15 -15.90 1.49 -12.48
CA LEU A 15 -15.68 0.77 -13.73
C LEU A 15 -16.88 0.85 -14.68
N ARG A 16 -18.09 0.63 -14.16
CA ARG A 16 -19.33 0.72 -14.95
C ARG A 16 -19.54 2.11 -15.54
N ASP A 17 -19.29 3.14 -14.74
CA ASP A 17 -19.61 4.53 -15.07
C ASP A 17 -18.42 5.25 -15.73
N GLY A 18 -17.25 4.61 -15.80
CA GLY A 18 -16.03 5.17 -16.37
C GLY A 18 -15.42 6.28 -15.50
N THR A 19 -15.75 6.34 -14.21
CA THR A 19 -15.31 7.38 -13.28
C THR A 19 -14.15 6.92 -12.38
N HIS A 20 -13.55 7.87 -11.68
CA HIS A 20 -12.82 7.61 -10.44
C HIS A 20 -13.15 8.74 -9.47
N GLY A 21 -14.00 8.43 -8.48
CA GLY A 21 -14.68 9.48 -7.72
C GLY A 21 -15.58 10.30 -8.67
N THR A 22 -15.40 11.61 -8.71
CA THR A 22 -16.17 12.49 -9.61
C THR A 22 -15.49 12.75 -10.96
N ALA A 23 -14.28 12.25 -11.17
CA ALA A 23 -13.50 12.52 -12.37
C ALA A 23 -13.76 11.51 -13.48
N THR A 24 -13.93 12.01 -14.71
CA THR A 24 -14.18 11.19 -15.92
C THR A 24 -12.98 11.13 -16.86
N ASP A 25 -12.13 12.15 -16.89
CA ASP A 25 -10.94 12.21 -17.74
C ASP A 25 -9.65 11.86 -16.98
N ARG A 26 -8.59 11.51 -17.72
CA ARG A 26 -7.34 11.04 -17.11
C ARG A 26 -6.72 12.07 -16.16
N ALA A 27 -6.68 13.33 -16.57
CA ALA A 27 -6.07 14.41 -15.79
C ALA A 27 -6.82 14.64 -14.46
N GLY A 28 -8.15 14.61 -14.48
CA GLY A 28 -8.98 14.68 -13.30
C GLY A 28 -8.76 13.49 -12.38
N LYS A 29 -8.71 12.27 -12.94
CA LYS A 29 -8.47 11.05 -12.15
C LYS A 29 -7.08 11.03 -11.50
N GLU A 30 -6.06 11.58 -12.16
CA GLU A 30 -4.72 11.71 -11.56
C GLU A 30 -4.67 12.74 -10.42
N LYS A 31 -5.46 13.83 -10.51
CA LYS A 31 -5.62 14.77 -9.38
C LYS A 31 -6.31 14.11 -8.20
N VAL A 32 -7.34 13.29 -8.47
CA VAL A 32 -8.00 12.49 -7.44
C VAL A 32 -6.99 11.53 -6.80
N PHE A 33 -6.19 10.82 -7.61
CA PHE A 33 -5.14 9.93 -7.10
C PHE A 33 -4.14 10.65 -6.19
N ALA A 34 -3.70 11.86 -6.55
CA ALA A 34 -2.79 12.62 -5.70
C ALA A 34 -3.42 12.95 -4.33
N ALA A 35 -4.68 13.39 -4.31
CA ALA A 35 -5.42 13.63 -3.07
C ALA A 35 -5.65 12.32 -2.28
N THR A 36 -5.88 11.19 -2.97
CA THR A 36 -5.98 9.87 -2.36
C THR A 36 -4.69 9.49 -1.62
N VAL A 37 -3.52 9.77 -2.19
CA VAL A 37 -2.23 9.48 -1.54
C VAL A 37 -2.07 10.27 -0.24
N ASP A 38 -2.48 11.54 -0.23
CA ASP A 38 -2.39 12.39 0.98
C ASP A 38 -3.25 11.84 2.13
N VAL A 39 -4.48 11.37 1.84
CA VAL A 39 -5.37 10.82 2.87
C VAL A 39 -5.01 9.39 3.27
N LEU A 40 -4.39 8.60 2.38
CA LEU A 40 -3.98 7.23 2.65
C LEU A 40 -2.72 7.15 3.53
N GLY A 41 -1.81 8.12 3.36
CA GLY A 41 -0.48 8.12 3.99
C GLY A 41 -0.46 7.79 5.48
N PRO A 42 -1.24 8.48 6.33
CA PRO A 42 -1.26 8.19 7.76
C PRO A 42 -1.63 6.73 8.10
N ALA A 43 -2.58 6.13 7.36
CA ALA A 43 -3.00 4.75 7.58
C ALA A 43 -1.95 3.74 7.07
N ALA A 44 -1.28 4.03 5.96
CA ALA A 44 -0.18 3.21 5.45
C ALA A 44 1.02 3.20 6.40
N GLU A 45 1.42 4.37 6.90
CA GLU A 45 2.50 4.49 7.89
C GLU A 45 2.14 3.80 9.21
N GLN A 46 0.89 3.91 9.67
CA GLN A 46 0.42 3.20 10.86
C GLN A 46 0.66 1.69 10.74
N VAL A 47 0.21 1.07 9.65
CA VAL A 47 0.35 -0.38 9.44
C VAL A 47 1.82 -0.81 9.42
N LEU A 48 2.70 -0.03 8.80
CA LEU A 48 4.14 -0.34 8.79
C LEU A 48 4.77 -0.18 10.18
N ARG A 49 4.36 0.83 10.96
CA ARG A 49 4.83 1.01 12.34
C ARG A 49 4.37 -0.11 13.27
N GLU A 50 3.14 -0.61 13.11
CA GLU A 50 2.65 -1.77 13.87
C GLU A 50 3.58 -2.98 13.66
N VAL A 51 3.98 -3.27 12.43
CA VAL A 51 4.94 -4.35 12.13
C VAL A 51 6.32 -4.08 12.73
N ASP A 52 6.80 -2.84 12.64
CA ASP A 52 8.09 -2.46 13.21
C ASP A 52 8.12 -2.67 14.74
N GLU A 53 7.09 -2.20 15.43
CA GLU A 53 6.97 -2.30 16.88
C GLU A 53 6.81 -3.75 17.34
N GLU A 54 5.94 -4.52 16.69
CA GLU A 54 5.57 -5.87 17.14
C GLU A 54 6.57 -6.95 16.71
N LEU A 55 7.15 -6.83 15.51
CA LEU A 55 7.96 -7.91 14.91
C LEU A 55 9.43 -7.53 14.71
N LEU A 56 9.72 -6.24 14.48
CA LEU A 56 11.08 -5.75 14.22
C LEU A 56 11.72 -5.07 15.43
N LEU A 57 11.01 -5.01 16.56
CA LEU A 57 11.46 -4.46 17.84
C LEU A 57 11.96 -3.01 17.71
N GLY A 58 11.31 -2.22 16.86
CA GLY A 58 11.63 -0.80 16.63
C GLY A 58 12.96 -0.55 15.92
N THR A 59 13.48 -1.54 15.18
CA THR A 59 14.73 -1.41 14.40
C THR A 59 14.50 -1.01 12.94
N GLY A 60 13.24 -0.97 12.52
CA GLY A 60 12.82 -0.61 11.20
C GLY A 60 12.87 0.90 10.95
N THR A 61 12.82 1.25 9.68
CA THR A 61 12.73 2.64 9.21
C THR A 61 11.60 2.71 8.21
N VAL A 62 10.58 3.50 8.54
CA VAL A 62 9.47 3.83 7.64
C VAL A 62 9.85 5.03 6.80
N ALA A 63 9.62 4.95 5.49
CA ALA A 63 9.82 6.06 4.55
C ALA A 63 8.64 6.15 3.57
N ALA A 64 8.35 7.37 3.12
CA ALA A 64 7.31 7.65 2.13
C ALA A 64 7.90 8.46 0.96
N THR A 65 7.47 8.16 -0.25
CA THR A 65 7.99 8.83 -1.45
C THR A 65 7.20 10.07 -1.85
N GLY A 66 5.92 10.16 -1.46
CA GLY A 66 4.95 11.05 -2.08
C GLY A 66 4.64 10.64 -3.53
N VAL A 67 3.79 11.42 -4.21
CA VAL A 67 3.46 11.12 -5.62
C VAL A 67 4.64 11.45 -6.53
N ARG A 68 5.02 10.48 -7.37
CA ARG A 68 6.07 10.59 -8.40
C ARG A 68 5.62 9.88 -9.67
N ASP A 69 5.99 10.38 -10.85
CA ASP A 69 5.86 9.62 -12.09
C ASP A 69 7.11 8.75 -12.26
N ASP A 70 6.92 7.43 -12.43
CA ASP A 70 8.00 6.47 -12.60
C ASP A 70 8.20 6.01 -14.06
N GLY A 71 7.58 6.71 -15.01
CA GLY A 71 7.53 6.38 -16.43
C GLY A 71 6.29 5.57 -16.80
N THR A 72 5.74 4.78 -15.88
CA THR A 72 4.54 3.94 -16.11
C THR A 72 3.25 4.61 -15.65
N GLY A 73 3.36 5.69 -14.88
CA GLY A 73 2.27 6.52 -14.35
C GLY A 73 2.63 7.08 -12.97
N PRO A 74 1.75 7.91 -12.37
CA PRO A 74 1.97 8.39 -11.01
C PRO A 74 1.85 7.25 -9.99
N ALA A 75 2.75 7.24 -9.01
CA ALA A 75 2.83 6.28 -7.93
C ALA A 75 3.31 6.94 -6.63
N ALA A 76 2.95 6.34 -5.50
CA ALA A 76 3.46 6.67 -4.18
C ALA A 76 3.71 5.38 -3.41
N GLU A 77 4.76 5.38 -2.60
CA GLU A 77 5.25 4.20 -1.90
C GLU A 77 5.49 4.55 -0.43
N TRP A 78 5.08 3.63 0.44
CA TRP A 78 5.44 3.58 1.85
C TRP A 78 6.22 2.31 2.10
N THR A 79 7.43 2.41 2.63
CA THR A 79 8.34 1.27 2.79
C THR A 79 8.78 1.10 4.23
N LEU A 80 9.00 -0.15 4.64
CA LEU A 80 9.64 -0.49 5.92
C LEU A 80 10.87 -1.36 5.66
N SER A 81 12.04 -0.85 6.03
CA SER A 81 13.32 -1.56 5.94
C SER A 81 14.00 -1.68 7.30
N TRP A 82 14.66 -2.80 7.56
CA TRP A 82 15.38 -3.08 8.82
C TRP A 82 16.70 -3.82 8.55
N PRO A 83 17.64 -3.87 9.52
CA PRO A 83 19.00 -4.38 9.29
C PRO A 83 19.05 -5.80 8.71
N GLU A 84 18.37 -6.76 9.33
CA GLU A 84 18.44 -8.17 8.95
C GLU A 84 17.91 -8.41 7.52
N GLN A 85 16.87 -7.68 7.12
CA GLN A 85 16.36 -7.72 5.74
C GLN A 85 17.35 -7.16 4.72
N ARG A 86 18.05 -6.07 5.07
CA ARG A 86 19.06 -5.48 4.19
C ARG A 86 20.30 -6.36 4.08
N ASP A 87 20.77 -6.90 5.19
CA ASP A 87 21.93 -7.81 5.23
C ASP A 87 21.64 -9.10 4.44
N ALA A 88 20.37 -9.52 4.45
CA ALA A 88 19.90 -10.63 3.63
C ALA A 88 19.70 -10.26 2.15
N GLY A 89 19.89 -9.01 1.72
CA GLY A 89 19.73 -8.58 0.32
C GLY A 89 18.29 -8.68 -0.21
N LEU A 90 17.30 -8.66 0.67
CA LEU A 90 15.89 -8.69 0.31
C LEU A 90 15.38 -7.27 0.00
N PRO A 91 14.21 -7.09 -0.63
CA PRO A 91 13.54 -5.79 -0.70
C PRO A 91 12.95 -5.40 0.67
N ALA A 92 12.76 -4.10 0.90
CA ALA A 92 11.95 -3.59 2.01
C ALA A 92 10.48 -4.02 1.84
N LEU A 93 9.71 -4.12 2.92
CA LEU A 93 8.25 -4.19 2.80
C LEU A 93 7.75 -2.90 2.16
N MET A 94 6.66 -2.99 1.41
CA MET A 94 6.14 -1.86 0.65
C MET A 94 4.63 -1.91 0.55
N LEU A 95 3.99 -0.76 0.74
CA LEU A 95 2.66 -0.47 0.23
C LEU A 95 2.83 0.51 -0.92
N ARG A 96 2.39 0.12 -2.12
CA ARG A 96 2.53 0.95 -3.32
C ARG A 96 1.17 1.28 -3.91
N ALA A 97 0.79 2.54 -3.81
CA ALA A 97 -0.32 3.11 -4.55
C ALA A 97 0.18 3.53 -5.92
N HIS A 98 -0.47 3.10 -7.02
CA HIS A 98 -0.05 3.52 -8.35
C HIS A 98 -1.22 3.58 -9.33
N TYR A 99 -1.10 4.46 -10.33
CA TYR A 99 -2.09 4.62 -11.39
C TYR A 99 -1.44 4.49 -12.77
N GLY A 100 -1.27 3.24 -13.22
CA GLY A 100 -0.65 2.96 -14.51
C GLY A 100 -1.38 3.63 -15.69
N ARG A 101 -0.64 3.97 -16.76
CA ARG A 101 -1.17 4.68 -17.95
C ARG A 101 -2.37 3.98 -18.60
N GLY A 102 -2.46 2.65 -18.53
CA GLY A 102 -3.56 1.85 -19.09
C GLY A 102 -4.70 1.55 -18.11
N PHE A 103 -4.62 2.01 -16.87
CA PHE A 103 -5.61 1.66 -15.85
C PHE A 103 -6.81 2.59 -15.88
N HIS A 104 -7.98 2.05 -15.51
CA HIS A 104 -9.20 2.84 -15.33
C HIS A 104 -9.26 3.58 -13.98
N HIS A 105 -8.56 3.05 -12.96
CA HIS A 105 -8.43 3.59 -11.61
C HIS A 105 -7.05 3.20 -11.01
N PRO A 106 -6.62 3.83 -9.91
CA PRO A 106 -5.43 3.42 -9.18
C PRO A 106 -5.59 2.10 -8.43
N HIS A 107 -4.46 1.49 -8.13
CA HIS A 107 -4.36 0.25 -7.35
C HIS A 107 -3.37 0.42 -6.19
N LEU A 108 -3.48 -0.49 -5.23
CA LEU A 108 -2.60 -0.68 -4.10
C LEU A 108 -2.03 -2.10 -4.15
N ARG A 109 -0.73 -2.26 -3.94
CA ARG A 109 -0.08 -3.57 -3.92
C ARG A 109 1.03 -3.65 -2.88
N GLY A 110 1.47 -4.88 -2.63
CA GLY A 110 2.71 -5.18 -1.93
C GLY A 110 3.91 -5.33 -2.88
N VAL A 111 5.04 -5.72 -2.30
CA VAL A 111 6.22 -6.20 -3.03
C VAL A 111 5.91 -7.52 -3.73
N THR A 112 5.30 -8.45 -3.01
CA THR A 112 5.02 -9.82 -3.44
C THR A 112 3.53 -10.12 -3.52
N VAL A 113 2.70 -9.41 -2.77
CA VAL A 113 1.23 -9.48 -2.85
C VAL A 113 0.73 -8.57 -3.97
N GLY A 114 -0.20 -9.11 -4.78
CA GLY A 114 -0.71 -8.49 -6.01
C GLY A 114 -1.65 -7.29 -5.81
N GLU A 115 -2.37 -6.97 -6.88
CA GLU A 115 -3.15 -5.74 -7.02
C GLU A 115 -4.46 -5.75 -6.22
N TRP A 116 -4.72 -4.64 -5.53
CA TRP A 116 -5.98 -4.32 -4.87
C TRP A 116 -6.52 -2.98 -5.39
N PRO A 117 -7.84 -2.83 -5.65
CA PRO A 117 -8.38 -1.57 -6.13
C PRO A 117 -8.29 -0.45 -5.08
N LEU A 118 -7.88 0.75 -5.48
CA LEU A 118 -7.71 1.88 -4.59
C LEU A 118 -8.86 2.90 -4.74
N ASN A 119 -9.98 2.65 -4.05
CA ASN A 119 -11.15 3.53 -3.99
C ASN A 119 -11.25 4.24 -2.63
N VAL A 120 -10.29 5.14 -2.39
CA VAL A 120 -10.13 5.92 -1.16
C VAL A 120 -10.24 7.40 -1.48
N PHE A 121 -11.22 8.07 -0.88
CA PHE A 121 -11.48 9.50 -1.13
C PHE A 121 -11.54 10.34 0.15
N SER A 122 -11.42 9.69 1.31
CA SER A 122 -11.50 10.33 2.62
C SER A 122 -10.61 9.61 3.64
N ALA A 123 -10.36 10.27 4.78
CA ALA A 123 -9.67 9.65 5.91
C ALA A 123 -10.45 8.48 6.52
N GLU A 124 -11.78 8.43 6.35
CA GLU A 124 -12.58 7.28 6.75
C GLU A 124 -12.35 6.09 5.82
N ASP A 125 -12.38 6.31 4.50
CA ASP A 125 -12.07 5.27 3.53
C ASP A 125 -10.66 4.71 3.75
N ALA A 126 -9.68 5.58 4.04
CA ALA A 126 -8.30 5.17 4.33
C ALA A 126 -8.22 4.28 5.57
N ARG A 127 -8.95 4.60 6.64
CA ARG A 127 -9.04 3.76 7.84
C ARG A 127 -9.69 2.41 7.55
N ASP A 128 -10.71 2.40 6.71
CA ASP A 128 -11.39 1.16 6.31
C ASP A 128 -10.48 0.25 5.42
N GLN A 129 -9.39 0.79 4.83
CA GLN A 129 -8.37 -0.01 4.13
C GLN A 129 -7.31 -0.63 5.05
N ILE A 130 -7.23 -0.28 6.33
CA ILE A 130 -6.22 -0.81 7.26
C ILE A 130 -6.18 -2.35 7.28
N PRO A 131 -7.31 -3.08 7.36
CA PRO A 131 -7.28 -4.55 7.31
C PRO A 131 -6.65 -5.10 6.03
N THR A 132 -6.92 -4.49 4.87
CA THR A 132 -6.32 -4.86 3.59
C THR A 132 -4.82 -4.59 3.58
N MET A 133 -4.38 -3.41 4.04
CA MET A 133 -2.96 -3.07 4.12
C MET A 133 -2.19 -4.01 5.07
N ARG A 134 -2.78 -4.35 6.22
CA ARG A 134 -2.22 -5.36 7.13
C ARG A 134 -2.07 -6.71 6.45
N ALA A 135 -3.08 -7.16 5.70
CA ALA A 135 -3.01 -8.42 4.97
C ALA A 135 -1.91 -8.41 3.89
N ILE A 136 -1.76 -7.29 3.17
CA ILE A 136 -0.67 -7.11 2.19
C ILE A 136 0.69 -7.19 2.87
N VAL A 137 0.91 -6.42 3.94
CA VAL A 137 2.21 -6.35 4.63
C VAL A 137 2.55 -7.69 5.31
N ALA A 138 1.57 -8.35 5.94
CA ALA A 138 1.78 -9.66 6.54
C ALA A 138 2.10 -10.72 5.48
N GLY A 139 1.40 -10.70 4.34
CA GLY A 139 1.68 -11.58 3.21
C GLY A 139 3.07 -11.36 2.62
N ASP A 140 3.48 -10.10 2.44
CA ASP A 140 4.83 -9.76 2.01
C ASP A 140 5.89 -10.27 2.99
N LEU A 141 5.72 -10.00 4.29
CA LEU A 141 6.66 -10.43 5.31
C LEU A 141 6.81 -11.96 5.33
N HIS A 142 5.69 -12.69 5.26
CA HIS A 142 5.70 -14.14 5.15
C HIS A 142 6.47 -14.62 3.91
N ASN A 143 6.25 -13.99 2.75
CA ASN A 143 6.93 -14.35 1.52
C ASN A 143 8.42 -14.02 1.54
N LEU A 144 8.83 -12.95 2.22
CA LEU A 144 10.25 -12.64 2.44
C LEU A 144 10.92 -13.66 3.36
N VAL A 145 10.25 -14.09 4.42
CA VAL A 145 10.72 -15.19 5.28
C VAL A 145 10.90 -16.48 4.48
N PHE A 146 9.99 -16.79 3.55
CA PHE A 146 10.13 -17.96 2.68
C PHE A 146 11.34 -17.88 1.73
N GLN A 147 11.71 -16.68 1.26
CA GLN A 147 12.90 -16.47 0.42
C GLN A 147 14.23 -16.56 1.19
N ARG A 148 14.17 -16.45 2.52
CA ARG A 148 15.29 -16.59 3.44
C ARG A 148 14.89 -17.55 4.55
N ASP A 149 14.80 -17.06 5.78
CA ASP A 149 14.25 -17.79 6.92
C ASP A 149 13.82 -16.80 8.00
N PHE A 150 13.27 -17.34 9.09
CA PHE A 150 12.71 -16.57 10.21
C PHE A 150 13.70 -15.60 10.87
N ARG A 151 15.02 -15.79 10.72
CA ARG A 151 16.04 -14.93 11.35
C ARG A 151 16.05 -13.51 10.83
N ILE A 152 15.36 -13.24 9.72
CA ILE A 152 15.12 -11.85 9.30
C ILE A 152 14.12 -11.14 10.22
N ILE A 153 13.46 -11.82 11.17
CA ILE A 153 12.48 -11.23 12.09
C ILE A 153 13.09 -11.14 13.50
N PRO A 154 13.48 -9.94 13.98
CA PRO A 154 14.09 -9.75 15.29
C PRO A 154 13.31 -10.39 16.45
N ALA A 155 11.98 -10.25 16.49
CA ALA A 155 11.14 -10.81 17.55
C ALA A 155 11.18 -12.35 17.69
N THR A 156 11.76 -13.06 16.73
CA THR A 156 11.89 -14.53 16.77
C THR A 156 13.26 -15.01 17.26
N THR A 157 14.24 -14.11 17.35
CA THR A 157 15.65 -14.44 17.64
C THR A 157 16.26 -13.68 18.80
N ARG A 158 15.58 -12.65 19.32
CA ARG A 158 16.04 -11.78 20.42
C ARG A 158 15.19 -11.94 21.68
#